data_AF-A0A975BIH9-F1
#
_entry.id   AF-A0A975BIH9-F1
#
_cell.length_a   1.000
_cell.length_b   1.000
_cell.length_c   1.000
_cell.angle_alpha   90.00
_cell.angle_beta   90.00
_cell.angle_gamma   90.00
#
_symmetry.space_group_name_H-M   'P 1'
#
loop_
_entity.id
_entity.type
_entity.pdbx_description
1 polymer ?
#
loop_
_entity_poly.entity_id
_entity_poly.type
_entity_poly.pdbx_seq_one_letter_code
_entity_poly.pdbx_strand_id
1 'polypeptide(L)'
;MTDNMKWKNALLSSGMPLELEAAKILTTNGFTVHSNYKYDQGDSRFVKDISVDLHAKAYPPFSDSDGITAQVELLVECRQRHSDATWLFLPDLNKPDFSPVTLGNTLRVIDKFSSYVIESDAAVAFDADMPICQKGLEIDMVKGDADESAFRHGLSQLQYALPRLLTENVLSYIEVQPDKNIPFLFCPVFLTNSQLFVLNKDTTSEQIQACSEIREIATESPCLVMYLDYTRDFEFQCISEVSRLKGLQRSDKAMVIERKKASYYETRFNLPFTIIESLITADRYYLNAFFTQFIICTSHYFPTLVNTIKKTAESALETRKLIK
;
A
#
# COMPACT_ATOMS: atom_id res chain seq x y z
N MET A 1 -43.94 1.45 -12.67
CA MET A 1 -42.67 2.21 -12.84
C MET A 1 -41.59 1.70 -11.87
N THR A 2 -41.38 0.39 -11.76
CA THR A 2 -40.58 -0.22 -10.66
C THR A 2 -39.37 -1.04 -11.11
N ASP A 3 -39.19 -1.30 -12.42
CA ASP A 3 -38.05 -2.07 -12.92
C ASP A 3 -36.84 -1.22 -13.34
N ASN A 4 -36.99 0.11 -13.45
CA ASN A 4 -35.93 0.99 -13.96
C ASN A 4 -34.82 1.31 -12.92
N MET A 5 -34.89 0.74 -11.72
CA MET A 5 -33.93 0.98 -10.62
C MET A 5 -33.14 -0.26 -10.17
N LYS A 6 -33.57 -1.49 -10.48
CA LYS A 6 -32.88 -2.71 -9.98
C LYS A 6 -31.44 -2.81 -10.49
N TRP A 7 -31.23 -2.58 -11.78
CA TRP A 7 -29.89 -2.62 -12.37
C TRP A 7 -28.99 -1.48 -11.87
N LYS A 8 -29.58 -0.30 -11.60
CA LYS A 8 -28.84 0.85 -11.04
C LYS A 8 -28.37 0.55 -9.63
N ASN A 9 -29.24 0.01 -8.79
CA ASN A 9 -28.90 -0.36 -7.42
C ASN A 9 -27.84 -1.46 -7.41
N ALA A 10 -27.97 -2.46 -8.30
CA ALA A 10 -26.95 -3.49 -8.46
C ALA A 10 -25.59 -2.89 -8.86
N LEU A 11 -25.54 -2.00 -9.85
CA LEU A 11 -24.32 -1.31 -10.28
C LEU A 11 -23.72 -0.43 -9.17
N LEU A 12 -24.55 0.32 -8.44
CA LEU A 12 -24.10 1.14 -7.32
C LEU A 12 -23.57 0.31 -6.14
N SER A 13 -24.00 -0.95 -6.01
CA SER A 13 -23.51 -1.88 -5.00
C SER A 13 -22.27 -2.69 -5.43
N SER A 14 -21.87 -2.66 -6.71
CA SER A 14 -20.89 -3.61 -7.26
C SER A 14 -19.41 -3.18 -7.16
N GLY A 15 -19.06 -2.08 -6.47
CA GLY A 15 -17.69 -1.55 -6.44
C GLY A 15 -17.26 -0.80 -7.70
N MET A 16 -17.68 -1.29 -8.87
CA MET A 16 -17.34 -0.79 -10.21
C MET A 16 -17.44 0.73 -10.41
N PRO A 17 -18.44 1.48 -9.88
CA PRO A 17 -18.45 2.93 -10.02
C PRO A 17 -17.22 3.60 -9.41
N LEU A 18 -16.81 3.16 -8.23
CA LEU A 18 -15.64 3.69 -7.53
C LEU A 18 -14.34 3.32 -8.26
N GLU A 19 -14.24 2.09 -8.76
CA GLU A 19 -13.10 1.65 -9.58
C GLU A 19 -12.96 2.52 -10.84
N LEU A 20 -14.07 2.82 -11.52
CA LEU A 20 -14.07 3.67 -12.70
C LEU A 20 -13.62 5.10 -12.39
N GLU A 21 -14.09 5.69 -11.29
CA GLU A 21 -13.69 7.02 -10.85
C GLU A 21 -12.20 7.07 -10.48
N ALA A 22 -11.72 6.09 -9.71
CA ALA A 22 -10.32 5.95 -9.35
C ALA A 22 -9.41 5.79 -10.57
N ALA A 23 -9.79 4.92 -11.52
CA ALA A 23 -9.04 4.72 -12.76
C ALA A 23 -8.96 5.99 -13.61
N LYS A 24 -10.04 6.79 -13.68
CA LYS A 24 -10.03 8.10 -14.37
C LYS A 24 -9.06 9.08 -13.71
N ILE A 25 -9.06 9.15 -12.39
CA ILE A 25 -8.15 10.02 -11.63
C ILE A 25 -6.70 9.62 -11.89
N LEU A 26 -6.39 8.33 -11.81
CA LEU A 26 -5.05 7.78 -12.02
C LEU A 26 -4.55 8.03 -13.46
N THR A 27 -5.37 7.71 -14.46
CA THR A 27 -5.01 7.90 -15.88
C THR A 27 -4.80 9.37 -16.25
N THR A 28 -5.65 10.27 -15.74
CA THR A 28 -5.46 11.73 -15.91
C THR A 28 -4.16 12.22 -15.27
N ASN A 29 -3.63 11.49 -14.28
CA ASN A 29 -2.40 11.81 -13.58
C ASN A 29 -1.15 11.10 -14.12
N GLY A 30 -1.25 10.42 -15.26
CA GLY A 30 -0.11 9.80 -15.95
C GLY A 30 0.14 8.34 -15.57
N PHE A 31 -0.80 7.69 -14.88
CA PHE A 31 -0.71 6.25 -14.61
C PHE A 31 -1.38 5.43 -15.72
N THR A 32 -0.74 4.34 -16.12
CA THR A 32 -1.39 3.23 -16.82
C THR A 32 -2.10 2.36 -15.79
N VAL A 33 -3.38 2.06 -15.99
CA VAL A 33 -4.21 1.31 -15.03
C VAL A 33 -4.62 -0.04 -15.61
N HIS A 34 -4.41 -1.10 -14.85
CA HIS A 34 -4.87 -2.45 -15.11
C HIS A 34 -5.88 -2.86 -14.04
N SER A 35 -7.00 -3.46 -14.46
CA SER A 35 -7.99 -4.02 -13.52
C SER A 35 -7.63 -5.45 -13.13
N ASN A 36 -8.04 -5.87 -11.93
CA ASN A 36 -7.88 -7.21 -11.39
C ASN A 36 -6.42 -7.66 -11.33
N TYR A 37 -5.62 -7.01 -10.49
CA TYR A 37 -4.26 -7.47 -10.20
C TYR A 37 -4.31 -8.81 -9.48
N LYS A 38 -4.14 -9.89 -10.25
CA LYS A 38 -4.22 -11.25 -9.73
C LYS A 38 -2.98 -11.59 -8.91
N TYR A 39 -3.18 -12.37 -7.86
CA TYR A 39 -2.13 -13.00 -7.09
C TYR A 39 -2.63 -14.34 -6.56
N ASP A 40 -1.71 -15.24 -6.24
CA ASP A 40 -2.07 -16.54 -5.71
C ASP A 40 -2.23 -16.43 -4.18
N GLN A 41 -3.27 -17.05 -3.63
CA GLN A 41 -3.41 -17.23 -2.19
C GLN A 41 -3.64 -18.71 -1.89
N GLY A 42 -2.61 -19.39 -1.39
CA GLY A 42 -2.74 -20.67 -0.72
C GLY A 42 -1.87 -21.82 -1.22
N ASP A 43 -1.88 -22.89 -0.42
CA ASP A 43 -1.16 -24.17 -0.58
C ASP A 43 -2.11 -25.30 -1.03
N SER A 44 -3.33 -24.95 -1.47
CA SER A 44 -4.38 -25.91 -1.79
C SER A 44 -4.34 -26.29 -3.28
N ARG A 45 -4.71 -27.53 -3.61
CA ARG A 45 -4.75 -28.10 -4.99
C ARG A 45 -5.60 -27.31 -6.00
N PHE A 46 -6.19 -26.19 -5.60
CA PHE A 46 -6.94 -25.26 -6.42
C PHE A 46 -6.40 -23.83 -6.18
N VAL A 47 -5.86 -23.22 -7.22
CA VAL A 47 -5.51 -21.79 -7.23
C VAL A 47 -6.82 -21.01 -7.14
N LYS A 48 -7.05 -20.30 -6.03
CA LYS A 48 -8.09 -19.27 -5.99
C LYS A 48 -7.51 -18.02 -6.65
N ASP A 49 -8.05 -17.65 -7.80
CA ASP A 49 -7.80 -16.36 -8.43
C ASP A 49 -8.37 -15.27 -7.51
N ILE A 50 -7.51 -14.63 -6.72
CA ILE A 50 -7.85 -13.44 -5.95
C ILE A 50 -7.18 -12.26 -6.61
N SER A 51 -7.83 -11.11 -6.56
CA SER A 51 -7.29 -9.88 -7.12
C SER A 51 -7.47 -8.69 -6.21
N VAL A 52 -6.60 -7.71 -6.41
CA VAL A 52 -6.85 -6.32 -6.03
C VAL A 52 -7.50 -5.61 -7.23
N ASP A 53 -8.47 -4.74 -6.97
CA ASP A 53 -9.30 -4.15 -8.03
C ASP A 53 -8.49 -3.41 -9.10
N LEU A 54 -7.53 -2.57 -8.70
CA LEU A 54 -6.71 -1.79 -9.63
C LEU A 54 -5.21 -1.90 -9.34
N HIS A 55 -4.42 -1.98 -10.40
CA HIS A 55 -2.98 -1.81 -10.39
C HIS A 55 -2.59 -0.69 -11.35
N ALA A 56 -2.07 0.39 -10.78
CA ALA A 56 -1.65 1.57 -11.53
C ALA A 56 -0.13 1.66 -11.57
N LYS A 57 0.45 1.97 -12.74
CA LYS A 57 1.88 2.17 -12.93
C LYS A 57 2.17 3.51 -13.58
N ALA A 58 3.19 4.22 -13.12
CA ALA A 58 3.71 5.43 -13.74
C ALA A 58 5.24 5.45 -13.71
N TYR A 59 5.85 6.28 -14.53
CA TYR A 59 7.30 6.37 -14.69
C TYR A 59 7.74 7.83 -14.58
N PRO A 60 8.36 8.26 -13.47
CA PRO A 60 8.87 9.61 -13.33
C PRO A 60 10.04 9.90 -14.29
N PRO A 61 10.14 11.13 -14.83
CA PRO A 61 9.24 12.27 -14.60
C PRO A 61 7.85 12.05 -15.22
N PHE A 62 6.78 12.36 -14.48
CA PHE A 62 5.39 12.02 -14.88
C PHE A 62 4.89 12.78 -16.12
N SER A 63 5.65 13.75 -16.61
CA SER A 63 5.33 14.64 -17.73
C SER A 63 6.19 14.42 -18.97
N ASP A 64 7.26 13.61 -18.91
CA ASP A 64 8.19 13.41 -20.04
C ASP A 64 8.67 11.95 -20.10
N SER A 65 8.70 11.36 -21.31
CA SER A 65 9.17 9.98 -21.52
C SER A 65 10.69 9.87 -21.65
N ASP A 66 11.40 10.98 -21.81
CA ASP A 66 12.85 10.98 -21.93
C ASP A 66 13.50 10.85 -20.55
N GLY A 67 14.05 9.65 -20.28
CA GLY A 67 14.86 9.38 -19.11
C GLY A 67 14.08 8.89 -17.89
N ILE A 68 13.39 7.74 -18.03
CA ILE A 68 12.75 7.04 -16.90
C ILE A 68 13.72 6.90 -15.74
N THR A 69 13.35 7.46 -14.60
CA THR A 69 14.20 7.50 -13.40
C THR A 69 13.80 6.48 -12.34
N ALA A 70 12.53 6.10 -12.31
CA ALA A 70 11.95 5.12 -11.41
C ALA A 70 10.64 4.56 -11.98
N GLN A 71 10.06 3.61 -11.27
CA GLN A 71 8.68 3.18 -11.44
C GLN A 71 7.88 3.50 -10.17
N VAL A 72 6.65 3.97 -10.31
CA VAL A 72 5.72 4.20 -9.19
C VAL A 72 4.48 3.36 -9.40
N GLU A 73 4.10 2.57 -8.39
CA GLU A 73 2.96 1.66 -8.47
C GLU A 73 1.98 1.82 -7.33
N LEU A 74 0.70 1.76 -7.65
CA LEU A 74 -0.39 1.75 -6.68
C LEU A 74 -1.21 0.49 -6.85
N LEU A 75 -1.44 -0.22 -5.75
CA LEU A 75 -2.48 -1.23 -5.66
C LEU A 75 -3.67 -0.59 -4.96
N VAL A 76 -4.83 -0.53 -5.61
CA VAL A 76 -6.02 0.14 -5.08
C VAL A 76 -7.14 -0.87 -4.94
N GLU A 77 -7.55 -1.13 -3.70
CA GLU A 77 -8.75 -1.92 -3.38
C GLU A 77 -9.91 -0.96 -3.13
N CYS A 78 -10.96 -1.06 -3.93
CA CYS A 78 -12.11 -0.17 -3.92
C CYS A 78 -13.25 -0.76 -3.09
N ARG A 79 -13.77 0.01 -2.15
CA ARG A 79 -14.93 -0.35 -1.32
C ARG A 79 -16.01 0.72 -1.40
N GLN A 80 -16.88 0.51 -2.38
CA GLN A 80 -18.12 1.25 -2.51
C GLN A 80 -19.12 0.85 -1.42
N ARG A 81 -19.76 1.86 -0.84
CA ARG A 81 -20.72 1.75 0.25
C ARG A 81 -21.92 2.64 0.03
N HIS A 82 -23.00 2.29 0.73
CA HIS A 82 -24.16 3.16 0.85
C HIS A 82 -23.80 4.39 1.70
N SER A 83 -24.55 5.48 1.52
CA SER A 83 -24.34 6.76 2.23
C SER A 83 -24.38 6.63 3.75
N ASP A 84 -25.06 5.59 4.24
CA ASP A 84 -25.33 5.38 5.66
C ASP A 84 -24.19 4.64 6.35
N ALA A 85 -23.22 4.11 5.59
CA ALA A 85 -22.05 3.43 6.15
C ALA A 85 -20.93 4.43 6.47
N THR A 86 -20.41 4.31 7.68
CA THR A 86 -19.29 5.12 8.19
C THR A 86 -18.18 4.22 8.68
N TRP A 87 -16.93 4.57 8.42
CA TRP A 87 -15.77 3.86 8.95
C TRP A 87 -15.27 4.54 10.23
N LEU A 88 -15.18 3.78 11.32
CA LEU A 88 -14.63 4.25 12.59
C LEU A 88 -13.32 3.51 12.91
N PHE A 89 -12.29 4.28 13.26
CA PHE A 89 -10.94 3.80 13.49
C PHE A 89 -10.48 4.03 14.91
N LEU A 90 -9.76 3.05 15.46
CA LEU A 90 -9.02 3.15 16.70
C LEU A 90 -7.63 3.72 16.39
N PRO A 91 -7.27 4.90 16.92
CA PRO A 91 -5.95 5.47 16.71
C PRO A 91 -4.88 4.63 17.42
N ASP A 92 -3.64 4.78 16.97
CA ASP A 92 -2.49 4.33 17.73
C ASP A 92 -2.30 5.20 18.98
N LEU A 93 -2.46 4.55 20.14
CA LEU A 93 -2.30 5.15 21.46
C LEU A 93 -0.86 5.08 21.97
N ASN A 94 0.03 4.38 21.27
CA ASN A 94 1.43 4.29 21.66
C ASN A 94 2.14 5.65 21.50
N LYS A 95 3.24 5.79 22.24
CA LYS A 95 4.21 6.85 21.96
C LYS A 95 4.86 6.61 20.59
N PRO A 96 5.31 7.64 19.87
CA PRO A 96 5.90 7.49 18.54
C PRO A 96 6.97 6.39 18.44
N ASP A 97 7.90 6.33 19.39
CA ASP A 97 8.99 5.33 19.43
C ASP A 97 8.52 3.88 19.64
N PHE A 98 7.26 3.69 20.01
CA PHE A 98 6.63 2.39 20.27
C PHE A 98 5.47 2.11 19.32
N SER A 99 5.28 2.94 18.30
CA SER A 99 4.31 2.68 17.25
C SER A 99 4.71 1.42 16.46
N PRO A 100 3.76 0.56 16.08
CA PRO A 100 4.04 -0.52 15.13
C PRO A 100 4.28 0.00 13.70
N VAL A 101 3.93 1.26 13.43
CA VAL A 101 4.15 1.94 12.15
C VAL A 101 5.53 2.58 12.14
N THR A 102 6.24 2.41 11.04
CA THR A 102 7.48 3.12 10.74
C THR A 102 7.21 4.14 9.63
N LEU A 103 7.52 5.41 9.90
CA LEU A 103 7.39 6.46 8.89
C LEU A 103 8.27 6.16 7.67
N GLY A 104 7.78 6.50 6.47
CA GLY A 104 8.43 6.17 5.20
C GLY A 104 8.19 4.76 4.69
N ASN A 105 7.49 3.91 5.45
CA ASN A 105 7.07 2.58 5.00
C ASN A 105 5.64 2.56 4.44
N THR A 106 4.97 3.71 4.31
CA THR A 106 3.65 3.79 3.68
C THR A 106 3.77 3.89 2.16
N LEU A 107 4.35 4.99 1.65
CA LEU A 107 4.86 5.07 0.27
C LEU A 107 6.29 4.56 0.26
N ARG A 108 6.47 3.30 -0.10
CA ARG A 108 7.75 2.61 0.06
C ARG A 108 8.68 2.96 -1.10
N VAL A 109 9.87 3.46 -0.78
CA VAL A 109 10.93 3.72 -1.76
C VAL A 109 11.93 2.58 -1.76
N ILE A 110 11.95 1.82 -2.85
CA ILE A 110 12.79 0.63 -3.00
C ILE A 110 13.94 0.90 -3.97
N ASP A 111 15.03 1.35 -3.39
CA ASP A 111 16.31 1.57 -4.07
C ASP A 111 17.32 0.44 -3.83
N LYS A 112 17.04 -0.45 -2.88
CA LYS A 112 17.94 -1.53 -2.42
C LYS A 112 18.29 -2.50 -3.54
N PHE A 113 17.38 -2.73 -4.48
CA PHE A 113 17.58 -3.57 -5.67
C PHE A 113 18.03 -2.78 -6.91
N SER A 114 18.50 -1.54 -6.72
CA SER A 114 18.96 -0.67 -7.80
C SER A 114 20.44 -0.26 -7.68
N SER A 115 21.06 0.26 -8.74
CA SER A 115 22.40 0.92 -8.66
C SER A 115 22.36 2.28 -7.96
N TYR A 116 21.17 2.74 -7.54
CA TYR A 116 20.95 4.07 -7.00
C TYR A 116 20.62 4.02 -5.51
N VAL A 117 20.92 5.09 -4.79
CA VAL A 117 20.48 5.30 -3.42
C VAL A 117 19.57 6.52 -3.35
N ILE A 118 18.54 6.44 -2.51
CA ILE A 118 17.56 7.50 -2.31
C ILE A 118 17.40 7.75 -0.80
N GLU A 119 17.39 9.03 -0.42
CA GLU A 119 17.17 9.45 0.97
C GLU A 119 15.69 9.26 1.36
N SER A 120 15.42 8.88 2.61
CA SER A 120 14.07 8.52 3.08
C SER A 120 13.19 9.71 3.44
N ASP A 121 13.73 10.92 3.54
CA ASP A 121 13.07 12.08 4.13
C ASP A 121 11.74 12.42 3.46
N ALA A 122 11.68 12.35 2.12
CA ALA A 122 10.44 12.58 1.38
C ALA A 122 9.36 11.55 1.73
N ALA A 123 9.73 10.27 1.85
CA ALA A 123 8.79 9.20 2.21
C ALA A 123 8.34 9.32 3.68
N VAL A 124 9.23 9.74 4.59
CA VAL A 124 8.91 10.02 5.99
C VAL A 124 7.96 11.21 6.12
N ALA A 125 8.21 12.28 5.37
CA ALA A 125 7.34 13.46 5.35
C ALA A 125 5.95 13.16 4.79
N PHE A 126 5.82 12.15 3.91
CA PHE A 126 4.56 11.76 3.31
C PHE A 126 3.55 11.22 4.32
N ASP A 127 3.99 10.42 5.31
CA ASP A 127 3.10 9.81 6.29
C ASP A 127 3.20 10.42 7.71
N ALA A 128 4.06 11.42 7.92
CA ALA A 128 4.27 12.06 9.23
C ALA A 128 3.01 12.68 9.85
N ASP A 129 2.16 13.31 9.04
CA ASP A 129 0.97 14.05 9.51
C ASP A 129 -0.34 13.24 9.41
N MET A 130 -0.27 12.00 8.89
CA MET A 130 -1.46 11.16 8.76
C MET A 130 -1.80 10.50 10.10
N PRO A 131 -3.09 10.43 10.49
CA PRO A 131 -3.49 9.65 11.65
C PRO A 131 -3.08 8.18 11.47
N ILE A 132 -2.39 7.62 12.47
CA ILE A 132 -2.02 6.21 12.50
C ILE A 132 -3.10 5.45 13.25
N CYS A 133 -3.64 4.39 12.65
CA CYS A 133 -4.71 3.58 13.19
C CYS A 133 -4.33 2.09 13.23
N GLN A 134 -4.88 1.37 14.20
CA GLN A 134 -4.59 -0.06 14.42
C GLN A 134 -5.79 -0.96 14.17
N LYS A 135 -6.99 -0.39 14.17
CA LYS A 135 -8.24 -1.11 13.97
C LYS A 135 -9.24 -0.20 13.28
N GLY A 136 -10.06 -0.79 12.40
CA GLY A 136 -11.18 -0.11 11.75
C GLY A 136 -12.40 -1.02 11.71
N LEU A 137 -13.57 -0.41 11.75
CA LEU A 137 -14.86 -1.10 11.59
C LEU A 137 -15.85 -0.23 10.82
N GLU A 138 -16.76 -0.88 10.10
CA GLU A 138 -17.89 -0.24 9.44
C GLU A 138 -19.05 -0.13 10.44
N ILE A 139 -19.76 1.00 10.45
CA ILE A 139 -21.00 1.22 11.18
C ILE A 139 -22.08 1.59 10.17
N ASP A 140 -23.18 0.84 10.15
CA ASP A 140 -24.43 1.26 9.49
C ASP A 140 -25.13 2.25 10.43
N MET A 141 -25.10 3.54 10.10
CA MET A 141 -25.63 4.62 10.94
C MET A 141 -27.16 4.57 11.11
N VAL A 142 -27.87 3.76 10.32
CA VAL A 142 -29.33 3.61 10.38
C VAL A 142 -29.72 2.36 11.17
N LYS A 143 -29.05 1.23 10.92
CA LYS A 143 -29.35 -0.05 11.59
C LYS A 143 -28.61 -0.24 12.91
N GLY A 144 -27.48 0.44 13.09
CA GLY A 144 -26.59 0.24 14.22
C GLY A 144 -25.73 -1.02 14.14
N ASP A 145 -25.72 -1.71 13.00
CA ASP A 145 -24.88 -2.87 12.77
C ASP A 145 -23.41 -2.43 12.61
N ALA A 146 -22.50 -3.18 13.23
CA ALA A 146 -21.06 -2.97 13.11
C ALA A 146 -20.38 -4.19 12.48
N ASP A 147 -19.53 -3.97 11.48
CA ASP A 147 -18.81 -5.04 10.78
C ASP A 147 -17.33 -4.71 10.56
N GLU A 148 -16.46 -5.62 11.00
CA GLU A 148 -15.02 -5.55 10.73
C GLU A 148 -14.61 -6.34 9.48
N SER A 149 -15.47 -7.25 9.02
CA SER A 149 -15.11 -8.30 8.07
C SER A 149 -14.74 -7.73 6.71
N ALA A 150 -15.53 -6.79 6.19
CA ALA A 150 -15.29 -6.24 4.87
C ALA A 150 -14.01 -5.40 4.79
N PHE A 151 -13.70 -4.66 5.86
CA PHE A 151 -12.46 -3.91 5.98
C PHE A 151 -11.24 -4.83 6.03
N ARG A 152 -11.27 -5.80 6.96
CA ARG A 152 -10.20 -6.80 7.12
C ARG A 152 -9.98 -7.60 5.84
N HIS A 153 -11.05 -7.92 5.11
CA HIS A 153 -10.95 -8.63 3.83
C HIS A 153 -10.23 -7.79 2.78
N GLY A 154 -10.62 -6.52 2.59
CA GLY A 154 -9.95 -5.63 1.63
C GLY A 154 -8.48 -5.37 1.97
N LEU A 155 -8.15 -5.17 3.25
CA LEU A 155 -6.75 -5.03 3.65
C LEU A 155 -5.95 -6.32 3.47
N SER A 156 -6.55 -7.47 3.78
CA SER A 156 -5.93 -8.77 3.49
C SER A 156 -5.66 -8.93 1.99
N GLN A 157 -6.58 -8.50 1.12
CA GLN A 157 -6.35 -8.58 -0.32
C GLN A 157 -5.13 -7.76 -0.76
N LEU A 158 -5.04 -6.52 -0.28
CA LEU A 158 -3.86 -5.69 -0.50
C LEU A 158 -2.60 -6.37 0.05
N GLN A 159 -2.62 -6.82 1.31
CA GLN A 159 -1.47 -7.44 1.98
C GLN A 159 -0.92 -8.62 1.19
N TYR A 160 -1.79 -9.56 0.79
CA TYR A 160 -1.38 -10.78 0.07
C TYR A 160 -0.90 -10.51 -1.36
N ALA A 161 -1.29 -9.38 -1.98
CA ALA A 161 -0.79 -8.98 -3.29
C ALA A 161 0.64 -8.41 -3.25
N LEU A 162 1.07 -7.82 -2.12
CA LEU A 162 2.34 -7.09 -2.04
C LEU A 162 3.59 -7.96 -2.25
N PRO A 163 3.70 -9.20 -1.72
CA PRO A 163 4.86 -10.05 -2.00
C PRO A 163 5.05 -10.32 -3.49
N ARG A 164 3.96 -10.51 -4.23
CA ARG A 164 3.99 -10.69 -5.69
C ARG A 164 4.46 -9.42 -6.38
N LEU A 165 3.89 -8.26 -6.02
CA LEU A 165 4.30 -6.96 -6.58
C LEU A 165 5.80 -6.69 -6.36
N LEU A 166 6.30 -6.89 -5.14
CA LEU A 166 7.71 -6.73 -4.81
C LEU A 166 8.58 -7.67 -5.67
N THR A 167 8.21 -8.95 -5.74
CA THR A 167 8.93 -9.98 -6.49
C THR A 167 9.00 -9.67 -7.98
N GLU A 168 7.87 -9.28 -8.59
CA GLU A 168 7.81 -8.90 -10.01
C GLU A 168 8.71 -7.71 -10.32
N ASN A 169 8.75 -6.70 -9.44
CA ASN A 169 9.62 -5.54 -9.62
C ASN A 169 11.09 -5.85 -9.47
N VAL A 170 11.46 -6.64 -8.45
CA VAL A 170 12.86 -7.05 -8.28
C VAL A 170 13.33 -7.81 -9.51
N LEU A 171 12.57 -8.79 -9.99
CA LEU A 171 12.92 -9.55 -11.21
C LEU A 171 13.01 -8.64 -12.45
N SER A 172 12.09 -7.68 -12.58
CA SER A 172 12.05 -6.79 -13.76
C SER A 172 13.28 -5.89 -13.86
N TYR A 173 13.85 -5.47 -12.73
CA TYR A 173 14.90 -4.45 -12.72
C TYR A 173 16.29 -4.97 -12.36
N ILE A 174 16.43 -5.95 -11.47
CA ILE A 174 17.75 -6.35 -10.95
C ILE A 174 18.63 -7.04 -12.00
N GLU A 175 18.02 -7.67 -13.00
CA GLU A 175 18.73 -8.37 -14.09
C GLU A 175 18.90 -7.53 -15.36
N VAL A 176 18.59 -6.24 -15.28
CA VAL A 176 18.86 -5.27 -16.35
C VAL A 176 20.32 -4.80 -16.25
N GLN A 177 20.84 -4.15 -17.29
CA GLN A 177 22.16 -3.52 -17.20
C GLN A 177 22.20 -2.54 -16.00
N PRO A 178 23.26 -2.53 -15.18
CA PRO A 178 23.29 -1.77 -13.92
C PRO A 178 22.98 -0.28 -14.04
N ASP A 179 23.34 0.34 -15.16
CA ASP A 179 23.07 1.75 -15.49
C ASP A 179 21.60 2.04 -15.79
N LYS A 180 20.85 1.02 -16.26
CA LYS A 180 19.42 1.07 -16.60
C LYS A 180 18.51 0.46 -15.54
N ASN A 181 19.10 -0.11 -14.49
CA ASN A 181 18.37 -0.68 -13.36
C ASN A 181 17.91 0.47 -12.44
N ILE A 182 16.60 0.70 -12.43
CA ILE A 182 15.96 1.83 -11.75
C ILE A 182 15.33 1.39 -10.40
N PRO A 183 15.24 2.30 -9.42
CA PRO A 183 14.45 2.10 -8.23
C PRO A 183 12.95 2.03 -8.56
N PHE A 184 12.17 1.48 -7.64
CA PHE A 184 10.71 1.48 -7.74
C PHE A 184 10.07 1.88 -6.41
N LEU A 185 8.88 2.45 -6.50
CA LEU A 185 8.08 2.88 -5.38
C LEU A 185 6.73 2.17 -5.43
N PHE A 186 6.18 1.80 -4.29
CA PHE A 186 4.81 1.31 -4.25
C PHE A 186 4.04 1.73 -3.00
N CYS A 187 2.73 1.87 -3.17
CA CYS A 187 1.80 2.21 -2.09
C CYS A 187 0.49 1.43 -2.24
N PRO A 188 0.10 0.60 -1.27
CA PRO A 188 -1.22 -0.01 -1.22
C PRO A 188 -2.25 0.97 -0.65
N VAL A 189 -3.38 1.10 -1.34
CA VAL A 189 -4.45 2.04 -1.02
C VAL A 189 -5.78 1.30 -0.92
N PHE A 190 -6.45 1.42 0.22
CA PHE A 190 -7.85 1.10 0.39
C PHE A 190 -8.66 2.38 0.12
N LEU A 191 -9.50 2.34 -0.90
CA LEU A 191 -10.28 3.49 -1.35
C LEU A 191 -11.75 3.26 -1.03
N THR A 192 -12.42 4.24 -0.41
CA THR A 192 -13.86 4.14 -0.11
C THR A 192 -14.57 5.46 -0.35
N ASN A 193 -15.87 5.42 -0.63
CA ASN A 193 -16.72 6.61 -0.72
C ASN A 193 -17.35 7.01 0.63
N SER A 194 -17.22 6.17 1.66
CA SER A 194 -17.71 6.43 3.01
C SER A 194 -16.78 7.36 3.79
N GLN A 195 -17.34 8.08 4.77
CA GLN A 195 -16.58 8.92 5.68
C GLN A 195 -15.68 8.07 6.59
N LEU A 196 -14.50 8.60 6.93
CA LEU A 196 -13.59 7.99 7.89
C LEU A 196 -13.55 8.86 9.15
N PHE A 197 -13.72 8.24 10.30
CA PHE A 197 -13.60 8.87 11.60
C PHE A 197 -12.54 8.16 12.43
N VAL A 198 -11.69 8.92 13.10
CA VAL A 198 -10.69 8.41 14.03
C VAL A 198 -11.14 8.79 15.43
N LEU A 199 -11.32 7.81 16.32
CA LEU A 199 -11.65 8.06 17.72
C LEU A 199 -10.64 9.03 18.35
N ASN A 200 -11.12 9.96 19.19
CA ASN A 200 -10.21 10.79 19.98
C ASN A 200 -9.48 9.92 21.00
N LYS A 201 -8.20 10.22 21.26
CA LYS A 201 -7.34 9.37 22.11
C LYS A 201 -7.83 9.26 23.57
N ASP A 202 -8.60 10.23 24.01
CA ASP A 202 -9.19 10.34 25.35
C ASP A 202 -10.65 9.87 25.40
N THR A 203 -11.22 9.39 24.30
CA THR A 203 -12.59 8.86 24.27
C THR A 203 -12.76 7.67 25.21
N THR A 204 -13.78 7.74 26.06
CA THR A 204 -14.17 6.73 27.04
C THR A 204 -15.48 6.03 26.67
N SER A 205 -15.72 4.87 27.26
CA SER A 205 -16.98 4.13 27.08
C SER A 205 -18.20 4.93 27.53
N GLU A 206 -18.06 5.75 28.58
CA GLU A 206 -19.12 6.62 29.09
C GLU A 206 -19.47 7.72 28.09
N GLN A 207 -18.46 8.32 27.43
CA GLN A 207 -18.68 9.29 26.36
C GLN A 207 -19.37 8.65 25.15
N ILE A 208 -18.98 7.42 24.77
CA ILE A 208 -19.63 6.67 23.68
C ILE A 208 -21.10 6.38 24.01
N GLN A 209 -21.42 6.07 25.27
CA GLN A 209 -22.81 5.84 25.71
C GLN A 209 -23.64 7.11 25.74
N ALA A 210 -23.02 8.26 26.01
CA ALA A 210 -23.70 9.54 26.17
C ALA A 210 -23.80 10.35 24.86
N CYS A 211 -22.93 10.10 23.89
CA CYS A 211 -22.90 10.87 22.65
C CYS A 211 -24.15 10.63 21.80
N SER A 212 -24.61 11.69 21.14
CA SER A 212 -25.68 11.64 20.16
C SER A 212 -25.15 11.55 18.72
N GLU A 213 -23.94 12.06 18.50
CA GLU A 213 -23.27 12.06 17.20
C GLU A 213 -21.85 11.51 17.30
N ILE A 214 -21.41 10.80 16.26
CA ILE A 214 -20.04 10.26 16.19
C ILE A 214 -18.95 11.35 16.27
N ARG A 215 -19.27 12.57 15.83
CA ARG A 215 -18.37 13.74 15.86
C ARG A 215 -18.05 14.20 17.28
N GLU A 216 -18.83 13.82 18.28
CA GLU A 216 -18.55 14.13 19.69
C GLU A 216 -17.37 13.32 20.24
N ILE A 217 -17.09 12.15 19.64
CA ILE A 217 -16.10 11.17 20.14
C ILE A 217 -14.99 10.86 19.13
N ALA A 218 -15.08 11.39 17.92
CA ALA A 218 -14.17 11.10 16.83
C ALA A 218 -13.98 12.29 15.89
N THR A 219 -12.81 12.36 15.26
CA THR A 219 -12.46 13.37 14.28
C THR A 219 -12.53 12.78 12.87
N GLU A 220 -13.19 13.48 11.95
CA GLU A 220 -13.24 13.08 10.54
C GLU A 220 -11.85 13.22 9.91
N SER A 221 -11.41 12.22 9.14
CA SER A 221 -10.15 12.25 8.41
C SER A 221 -10.37 11.88 6.94
N PRO A 222 -9.81 12.62 5.97
CA PRO A 222 -9.91 12.25 4.56
C PRO A 222 -8.98 11.08 4.19
N CYS A 223 -7.92 10.88 4.97
CA CYS A 223 -6.87 9.90 4.71
C CYS A 223 -6.20 9.48 6.03
N LEU A 224 -5.80 8.23 6.18
CA LEU A 224 -5.07 7.73 7.36
C LEU A 224 -4.16 6.56 7.00
N VAL A 225 -3.21 6.27 7.88
CA VAL A 225 -2.34 5.08 7.79
C VAL A 225 -2.91 3.99 8.70
N MET A 226 -3.11 2.81 8.13
CA MET A 226 -3.55 1.64 8.86
C MET A 226 -2.42 0.63 8.97
N TYR A 227 -2.17 0.15 10.18
CA TYR A 227 -1.33 -1.01 10.44
C TYR A 227 -2.16 -2.30 10.45
N LEU A 228 -1.71 -3.31 9.71
CA LEU A 228 -2.24 -4.67 9.76
C LEU A 228 -1.07 -5.64 9.99
N ASP A 229 -1.00 -6.24 11.18
CA ASP A 229 -0.08 -7.36 11.43
C ASP A 229 -0.48 -8.55 10.56
N TYR A 230 0.48 -9.42 10.30
CA TYR A 230 0.29 -10.55 9.41
C TYR A 230 0.08 -11.86 10.17
N THR A 231 -0.55 -12.82 9.49
CA THR A 231 -0.76 -14.17 10.01
C THR A 231 0.35 -15.11 9.55
N ARG A 232 0.43 -16.32 10.14
CA ARG A 232 1.33 -17.38 9.65
C ARG A 232 1.03 -17.78 8.21
N ASP A 233 -0.24 -17.77 7.80
CA ASP A 233 -0.61 -18.08 6.42
C ASP A 233 -0.05 -17.04 5.44
N PHE A 234 0.00 -15.77 5.85
CA PHE A 234 0.67 -14.73 5.07
C PHE A 234 2.19 -14.94 5.01
N GLU A 235 2.84 -15.35 6.12
CA GLU A 235 4.27 -15.70 6.11
C GLU A 235 4.55 -16.76 5.05
N PHE A 236 3.78 -17.85 5.01
CA PHE A 236 3.93 -18.89 3.99
C PHE A 236 3.74 -18.37 2.56
N GLN A 237 2.74 -17.52 2.34
CA GLN A 237 2.53 -16.90 1.03
C GLN A 237 3.74 -16.04 0.62
N CYS A 238 4.24 -15.22 1.53
CA CYS A 238 5.40 -14.37 1.28
C CYS A 238 6.64 -15.23 0.93
N ILE A 239 6.90 -16.29 1.70
CA ILE A 239 8.00 -17.23 1.44
C ILE A 239 7.84 -17.87 0.05
N SER A 240 6.63 -18.28 -0.31
CA SER A 240 6.32 -18.91 -1.60
C SER A 240 6.64 -17.96 -2.77
N GLU A 241 6.10 -16.74 -2.74
CA GLU A 241 6.33 -15.74 -3.79
C GLU A 241 7.80 -15.33 -3.88
N VAL A 242 8.41 -14.96 -2.75
CA VAL A 242 9.79 -14.45 -2.73
C VAL A 242 10.81 -15.54 -3.01
N SER A 243 10.47 -16.84 -2.84
CA SER A 243 11.34 -17.94 -3.23
C SER A 243 11.71 -17.93 -4.71
N ARG A 244 10.92 -17.27 -5.57
CA ARG A 244 11.24 -17.03 -6.99
C ARG A 244 12.54 -16.23 -7.16
N LEU A 245 12.91 -15.41 -6.18
CA LEU A 245 14.13 -14.60 -6.18
C LEU A 245 15.39 -15.38 -5.79
N LYS A 246 15.29 -16.62 -5.27
CA LYS A 246 16.45 -17.43 -4.85
C LYS A 246 17.50 -17.61 -5.95
N GLY A 247 17.06 -17.67 -7.21
CA GLY A 247 17.95 -17.82 -8.36
C GLY A 247 18.89 -16.63 -8.59
N LEU A 248 18.55 -15.44 -8.09
CA LEU A 248 19.30 -14.20 -8.34
C LEU A 248 20.71 -14.22 -7.77
N GLN A 249 20.98 -15.01 -6.72
CA GLN A 249 22.34 -15.16 -6.18
C GLN A 249 23.33 -15.74 -7.20
N ARG A 250 22.82 -16.42 -8.24
CA ARG A 250 23.62 -16.98 -9.34
C ARG A 250 23.72 -16.05 -10.55
N SER A 251 23.03 -14.91 -10.51
CA SER A 251 22.99 -13.94 -11.60
C SER A 251 24.17 -12.97 -11.46
N ASP A 252 25.06 -12.95 -12.46
CA ASP A 252 26.21 -12.04 -12.48
C ASP A 252 25.78 -10.57 -12.36
N LYS A 253 24.64 -10.22 -12.96
CA LYS A 253 24.09 -8.86 -12.92
C LYS A 253 23.61 -8.48 -11.52
N ALA A 254 22.86 -9.36 -10.85
CA ALA A 254 22.43 -9.13 -9.47
C ALA A 254 23.63 -9.03 -8.52
N MET A 255 24.68 -9.85 -8.74
CA MET A 255 25.93 -9.80 -7.97
C MET A 255 26.66 -8.47 -8.12
N VAL A 256 26.58 -7.81 -9.28
CA VAL A 256 27.14 -6.47 -9.47
C VAL A 256 26.40 -5.45 -8.59
N ILE A 257 25.07 -5.50 -8.54
CA ILE A 257 24.27 -4.61 -7.69
C ILE A 257 24.57 -4.87 -6.21
N GLU A 258 24.62 -6.14 -5.80
CA GLU A 258 24.99 -6.55 -4.43
C GLU A 258 26.33 -5.93 -4.01
N ARG A 259 27.37 -6.07 -4.85
CA ARG A 259 28.72 -5.54 -4.55
C ARG A 259 28.74 -4.02 -4.47
N LYS A 260 28.03 -3.32 -5.36
CA LYS A 260 27.88 -1.86 -5.29
C LYS A 260 27.19 -1.43 -4.00
N LYS A 261 26.12 -2.13 -3.60
CA LYS A 261 25.42 -1.84 -2.36
C LYS A 261 26.31 -2.11 -1.14
N ALA A 262 27.12 -3.16 -1.18
CA ALA A 262 28.08 -3.50 -0.12
C ALA A 262 29.26 -2.52 -0.02
N SER A 263 29.66 -1.86 -1.11
CA SER A 263 30.68 -0.79 -1.04
C SER A 263 30.12 0.54 -0.53
N TYR A 264 28.81 0.76 -0.66
CA TYR A 264 28.15 1.97 -0.18
C TYR A 264 27.68 1.86 1.28
N TYR A 265 27.09 0.73 1.67
CA TYR A 265 26.55 0.54 3.01
C TYR A 265 27.59 0.00 3.99
N GLU A 266 27.60 0.56 5.19
CA GLU A 266 28.41 0.05 6.31
C GLU A 266 27.84 -1.22 6.94
N THR A 267 26.59 -1.58 6.61
CA THR A 267 25.89 -2.74 7.18
C THR A 267 25.27 -3.61 6.09
N ARG A 268 25.17 -4.91 6.38
CA ARG A 268 24.57 -5.88 5.44
C ARG A 268 23.04 -5.80 5.35
N PHE A 269 22.37 -5.11 6.28
CA PHE A 269 20.89 -5.09 6.36
C PHE A 269 20.23 -4.50 5.10
N ASN A 270 20.91 -3.62 4.39
CA ASN A 270 20.36 -3.00 3.18
C ASN A 270 20.80 -3.69 1.88
N LEU A 271 21.44 -4.86 1.96
CA LEU A 271 21.91 -5.59 0.78
C LEU A 271 20.78 -6.40 0.14
N PRO A 272 20.66 -6.39 -1.21
CA PRO A 272 19.68 -7.18 -1.95
C PRO A 272 19.54 -8.62 -1.46
N PHE A 273 20.65 -9.36 -1.34
CA PHE A 273 20.58 -10.78 -1.00
C PHE A 273 20.22 -11.02 0.47
N THR A 274 20.64 -10.13 1.38
CA THR A 274 20.21 -10.20 2.78
C THR A 274 18.70 -9.98 2.89
N ILE A 275 18.14 -9.00 2.18
CA ILE A 275 16.69 -8.73 2.17
C ILE A 275 15.94 -9.95 1.60
N ILE A 276 16.40 -10.52 0.48
CA ILE A 276 15.78 -11.70 -0.13
C ILE A 276 15.78 -12.88 0.85
N GLU A 277 16.92 -13.20 1.48
CA GLU A 277 17.03 -14.28 2.45
C GLU A 277 16.14 -14.06 3.68
N SER A 278 16.11 -12.83 4.19
CA SER A 278 15.24 -12.44 5.30
C SER A 278 13.76 -12.62 4.96
N LEU A 279 13.33 -12.24 3.77
CA LEU A 279 11.94 -12.45 3.32
C LEU A 279 11.60 -13.94 3.12
N ILE A 280 12.53 -14.74 2.62
CA ILE A 280 12.38 -16.20 2.48
C ILE A 280 12.32 -16.92 3.85
N THR A 281 12.86 -16.30 4.89
CA THR A 281 12.83 -16.83 6.26
C THR A 281 11.75 -16.16 7.12
N ALA A 282 10.88 -15.35 6.51
CA ALA A 282 9.82 -14.60 7.18
C ALA A 282 10.32 -13.72 8.34
N ASP A 283 11.47 -13.07 8.15
CA ASP A 283 12.01 -12.12 9.12
C ASP A 283 11.03 -10.96 9.35
N ARG A 284 10.64 -10.77 10.62
CA ARG A 284 9.59 -9.82 11.02
C ARG A 284 9.93 -8.38 10.67
N TYR A 285 11.20 -7.98 10.68
CA TYR A 285 11.58 -6.61 10.37
C TYR A 285 11.22 -6.26 8.92
N TYR A 286 11.60 -7.11 7.96
CA TYR A 286 11.32 -6.86 6.55
C TYR A 286 9.86 -7.10 6.17
N LEU A 287 9.20 -8.09 6.78
CA LEU A 287 7.76 -8.29 6.57
C LEU A 287 6.96 -7.05 7.01
N ASN A 288 7.31 -6.47 8.17
CA ASN A 288 6.70 -5.23 8.62
C ASN A 288 7.02 -4.06 7.66
N ALA A 289 8.28 -3.89 7.28
CA ALA A 289 8.67 -2.77 6.42
C ALA A 289 7.93 -2.79 5.07
N PHE A 290 7.72 -3.96 4.48
CA PHE A 290 7.14 -4.06 3.14
C PHE A 290 5.64 -4.31 3.10
N PHE A 291 5.03 -4.91 4.14
CA PHE A 291 3.70 -5.55 3.98
C PHE A 291 2.64 -5.23 5.03
N THR A 292 2.89 -4.32 5.99
CA THR A 292 1.92 -4.08 7.09
C THR A 292 1.31 -2.68 7.14
N GLN A 293 1.76 -1.73 6.32
CA GLN A 293 1.24 -0.36 6.27
C GLN A 293 0.43 -0.08 5.00
N PHE A 294 -0.78 0.45 5.18
CA PHE A 294 -1.76 0.72 4.13
C PHE A 294 -2.31 2.14 4.26
N ILE A 295 -2.59 2.78 3.13
CA ILE A 295 -3.35 4.03 3.13
C ILE A 295 -4.83 3.71 3.06
N ILE A 296 -5.64 4.33 3.93
CA ILE A 296 -7.10 4.37 3.78
C ILE A 296 -7.48 5.77 3.35
N CYS A 297 -8.15 5.91 2.20
CA CYS A 297 -8.47 7.19 1.61
C CYS A 297 -9.94 7.27 1.19
N THR A 298 -10.54 8.44 1.36
CA THR A 298 -11.85 8.72 0.79
C THR A 298 -11.75 9.02 -0.71
N SER A 299 -12.80 8.70 -1.47
CA SER A 299 -12.85 8.94 -2.91
C SER A 299 -12.72 10.42 -3.27
N HIS A 300 -13.29 11.30 -2.45
CA HIS A 300 -13.19 12.75 -2.64
C HIS A 300 -11.76 13.28 -2.46
N TYR A 301 -10.95 12.66 -1.59
CA TYR A 301 -9.58 13.08 -1.33
C TYR A 301 -8.55 12.38 -2.22
N PHE A 302 -8.94 11.30 -2.91
CA PHE A 302 -8.05 10.50 -3.74
C PHE A 302 -7.25 11.29 -4.80
N PRO A 303 -7.80 12.31 -5.50
CA PRO A 303 -7.01 13.15 -6.39
C PRO A 303 -5.85 13.87 -5.67
N THR A 304 -6.09 14.36 -4.46
CA THR A 304 -5.08 15.02 -3.62
C THR A 304 -4.01 14.02 -3.18
N LEU A 305 -4.42 12.81 -2.78
CA LEU A 305 -3.48 11.73 -2.43
C LEU A 305 -2.58 11.38 -3.63
N VAL A 306 -3.14 11.16 -4.82
CA VAL A 306 -2.37 10.83 -6.03
C VAL A 306 -1.35 11.93 -6.35
N ASN A 307 -1.75 13.21 -6.27
CA ASN A 307 -0.82 14.33 -6.46
C ASN A 307 0.28 14.37 -5.38
N THR A 308 -0.06 14.05 -4.13
CA THR A 308 0.91 14.00 -3.03
C THR A 308 1.93 12.88 -3.24
N ILE A 309 1.48 11.70 -3.70
CA ILE A 309 2.37 10.59 -4.06
C ILE A 309 3.32 10.99 -5.20
N LYS A 310 2.82 11.66 -6.25
CA LYS A 310 3.65 12.12 -7.37
C LYS A 310 4.75 13.08 -6.91
N LYS A 311 4.37 14.11 -6.15
CA LYS A 311 5.32 15.09 -5.60
C LYS A 311 6.34 14.44 -4.66
N THR A 312 5.89 13.49 -3.85
CA THR A 312 6.79 12.75 -2.96
C THR A 312 7.78 11.91 -3.75
N ALA A 313 7.33 11.22 -4.79
CA ALA A 313 8.21 10.45 -5.67
C ALA A 313 9.23 11.35 -6.37
N GLU A 314 8.81 12.49 -6.91
CA GLU A 314 9.71 13.48 -7.54
C GLU A 314 10.76 13.98 -6.52
N SER A 315 10.31 14.42 -5.34
CA SER A 315 11.21 14.90 -4.27
C SER A 315 12.18 13.83 -3.79
N ALA A 316 11.73 12.58 -3.64
CA ALA A 316 12.63 11.47 -3.31
C ALA A 316 13.70 11.27 -4.41
N LEU A 317 13.31 11.36 -5.68
CA LEU A 317 14.19 11.14 -6.82
C LEU A 317 15.19 12.28 -7.05
N GLU A 318 14.96 13.48 -6.52
CA GLU A 318 15.97 14.55 -6.49
C GLU A 318 17.22 14.17 -5.69
N THR A 319 17.06 13.30 -4.68
CA THR A 319 18.18 12.81 -3.84
C THR A 319 18.90 11.61 -4.44
N ARG A 320 18.42 11.09 -5.59
CA ARG A 320 18.90 9.86 -6.23
C ARG A 320 20.38 10.00 -6.62
N LYS A 321 21.23 9.15 -6.05
CA LYS A 321 22.68 9.11 -6.34
C LYS A 321 23.08 7.76 -6.91
N LEU A 322 23.85 7.74 -8.00
CA LEU A 322 24.43 6.52 -8.57
C LEU A 322 25.58 6.02 -7.70
N ILE A 323 25.55 4.76 -7.29
CA ILE A 323 26.67 4.12 -6.62
C ILE A 323 27.73 3.74 -7.66
N LYS A 324 28.96 4.23 -7.43
CA LYS A 324 30.13 3.95 -8.26
C LYS A 324 30.67 2.56 -7.97
#